data_AF-A0A3M0WVW8-F1
#
_entry.id   AF-A0A3M0WVW8-F1
#
_cell.length_a   1.000
_cell.length_b   1.000
_cell.length_c   1.000
_cell.angle_alpha   90.00
_cell.angle_beta   90.00
_cell.angle_gamma   90.00
#
_symmetry.space_group_name_H-M   'P 1'
#
loop_
_entity.id
_entity.type
_entity.pdbx_description
1 polymer ?
#
loop_
_entity_poly.entity_id
_entity_poly.type
_entity_poly.pdbx_seq_one_letter_code
_entity_poly.pdbx_strand_id
1 'polypeptide(L)'
;MSKIRKQIFLLIVFLLPWQIRFIWGAENIGGHTNEFAVYSIYLVQILLVALAMWELILWRDSQNKSNFGRGQFFALLLFAWIFFLWQWRAASEYGLVYINYLIASILLCVLGVYYKVRGSEILSYLTAGLIVPFLFGVYQVMNGWFPAISWLGIAARDAYRAGDSVFLLPSGSRILRAYGSFPHPNIFAGYLALVGLLSVVYRKQIKPILFYAAAGMAIIGLIITGSVAAWAAFLAAVIAYLHYPWFSKKNTLIVAVSVILFSIIFLLTFYVINWGGRSVIERAQFIIWWWQVFWPNNFLLGSGAGQYMQALAKTIFASWWLYQPVHNVFLLWLVEVGIIGVVLSVAFFIEIYKKLPWHRLSPAII
;
A
#
# COMPACT_ATOMS: atom_id res chain seq x y z
N MET A 1 3.73 7.41 -30.79
CA MET A 1 4.29 6.42 -29.83
C MET A 1 4.07 6.78 -28.35
N SER A 2 4.26 8.03 -27.91
CA SER A 2 4.08 8.41 -26.48
C SER A 2 2.69 8.07 -25.89
N LYS A 3 1.62 8.20 -26.68
CA LYS A 3 0.24 7.83 -26.26
C LYS A 3 0.11 6.34 -25.93
N ILE A 4 0.74 5.46 -26.71
CA ILE A 4 0.70 4.00 -26.48
C ILE A 4 1.43 3.67 -25.17
N ARG A 5 2.61 4.25 -24.94
CA ARG A 5 3.40 4.01 -23.73
C ARG A 5 2.71 4.54 -22.46
N LYS A 6 2.02 5.68 -22.55
CA LYS A 6 1.13 6.14 -21.47
C LYS A 6 0.02 5.13 -21.17
N GLN A 7 -0.58 4.50 -22.19
CA GLN A 7 -1.61 3.46 -21.96
C GLN A 7 -1.01 2.20 -21.34
N ILE A 8 0.20 1.78 -21.74
CA ILE A 8 0.91 0.68 -21.09
C ILE A 8 1.13 0.98 -19.61
N PHE A 9 1.59 2.19 -19.27
CA PHE A 9 1.71 2.61 -17.88
C PHE A 9 0.38 2.53 -17.12
N LEU A 10 -0.72 2.98 -17.72
CA LEU A 10 -2.05 2.89 -17.10
C LEU A 10 -2.53 1.44 -16.93
N LEU A 11 -2.18 0.54 -17.85
CA LEU A 11 -2.43 -0.90 -17.69
C LEU A 11 -1.63 -1.48 -16.51
N ILE A 12 -0.40 -1.04 -16.30
CA ILE A 12 0.38 -1.42 -15.11
C ILE A 12 -0.34 -0.95 -13.83
N VAL A 13 -0.89 0.26 -13.82
CA VAL A 13 -1.70 0.78 -12.69
C VAL A 13 -2.94 -0.08 -12.46
N PHE A 14 -3.61 -0.55 -13.51
CA PHE A 14 -4.74 -1.49 -13.41
C PHE A 14 -4.33 -2.85 -12.82
N LEU A 15 -3.10 -3.30 -13.04
CA LEU A 15 -2.60 -4.57 -12.51
C LEU A 15 -2.15 -4.50 -11.04
N LEU A 16 -2.01 -3.31 -10.45
CA LEU A 16 -1.58 -3.15 -9.05
C LEU A 16 -2.40 -3.95 -8.02
N PRO A 17 -3.75 -4.01 -8.08
CA PRO A 17 -4.55 -4.82 -7.16
C PRO A 17 -4.25 -6.32 -7.20
N TRP A 18 -3.75 -6.84 -8.32
CA TRP A 18 -3.68 -8.28 -8.54
C TRP A 18 -2.57 -8.98 -7.76
N GLN A 19 -1.55 -8.24 -7.30
CA GLN A 19 -0.47 -8.76 -6.45
C GLN A 19 0.22 -10.03 -6.99
N ILE A 20 0.20 -10.24 -8.32
CA ILE A 20 0.82 -11.39 -8.98
C ILE A 20 2.32 -11.33 -8.71
N ARG A 21 2.86 -12.39 -8.08
CA ARG A 21 4.27 -12.48 -7.71
C ARG A 21 4.82 -13.88 -7.90
N PHE A 22 6.07 -13.94 -8.31
CA PHE A 22 6.88 -15.16 -8.28
C PHE A 22 7.63 -15.21 -6.94
N ILE A 23 7.54 -16.34 -6.25
CA ILE A 23 8.20 -16.60 -4.97
C ILE A 23 9.23 -17.70 -5.19
N TRP A 24 10.48 -17.47 -4.78
CA TRP A 24 11.56 -18.46 -4.94
C TRP A 24 12.20 -18.92 -3.63
N GLY A 25 11.80 -18.36 -2.49
CA GLY A 25 12.26 -18.80 -1.19
C GLY A 25 11.89 -17.83 -0.08
N ALA A 26 12.44 -18.03 1.11
CA ALA A 26 12.30 -17.13 2.23
C ALA A 26 13.54 -17.21 3.14
N GLU A 27 13.80 -16.13 3.86
CA GLU A 27 14.91 -16.03 4.81
C GLU A 27 14.63 -16.88 6.07
N ASN A 28 15.68 -17.48 6.62
CA ASN A 28 15.61 -18.13 7.93
C ASN A 28 15.89 -17.09 9.04
N ILE A 29 14.92 -16.88 9.92
CA ILE A 29 15.00 -15.95 11.04
C ILE A 29 14.77 -16.73 12.33
N GLY A 30 15.72 -16.64 13.27
CA GLY A 30 15.65 -17.40 14.51
C GLY A 30 15.69 -18.92 14.31
N GLY A 31 16.37 -19.39 13.25
CA GLY A 31 16.49 -20.83 12.93
C GLY A 31 15.33 -21.43 12.15
N HIS A 32 14.29 -20.64 11.81
CA HIS A 32 13.12 -21.11 11.08
C HIS A 32 12.83 -20.22 9.86
N THR A 33 12.25 -20.81 8.82
CA THR A 33 11.79 -20.07 7.64
C THR A 33 10.68 -19.09 8.03
N ASN A 34 10.85 -17.82 7.66
CA ASN A 34 9.96 -16.76 8.10
C ASN A 34 9.01 -16.31 6.96
N GLU A 35 7.70 -16.36 7.21
CA GLU A 35 6.65 -16.03 6.23
C GLU A 35 6.56 -14.54 5.87
N PHE A 36 7.14 -13.67 6.70
CA PHE A 36 7.25 -12.25 6.43
C PHE A 36 8.54 -11.90 5.68
N ALA A 37 9.45 -12.87 5.54
CA ALA A 37 10.77 -12.71 4.93
C ALA A 37 10.90 -13.43 3.58
N VAL A 38 9.87 -13.34 2.73
CA VAL A 38 9.75 -14.12 1.50
C VAL A 38 10.40 -13.42 0.31
N TYR A 39 11.33 -14.10 -0.36
CA TYR A 39 11.91 -13.62 -1.61
C TYR A 39 10.86 -13.70 -2.72
N SER A 40 10.44 -12.54 -3.22
CA SER A 40 9.46 -12.48 -4.30
C SER A 40 9.66 -11.29 -5.23
N ILE A 41 9.15 -11.40 -6.45
CA ILE A 41 9.12 -10.32 -7.43
C ILE A 41 7.72 -10.24 -8.03
N TYR A 42 7.15 -9.04 -8.02
CA TYR A 42 5.82 -8.82 -8.57
C TYR A 42 5.87 -8.58 -10.07
N LEU A 43 4.87 -9.07 -10.80
CA LEU A 43 4.72 -8.82 -12.24
C LEU A 43 4.76 -7.33 -12.55
N VAL A 44 4.09 -6.50 -11.74
CA VAL A 44 4.08 -5.04 -11.90
C VAL A 44 5.48 -4.44 -11.83
N GLN A 45 6.39 -4.99 -11.00
CA GLN A 45 7.76 -4.51 -10.91
C GLN A 45 8.53 -4.80 -12.19
N ILE A 46 8.39 -6.01 -12.73
CA ILE A 46 8.99 -6.41 -14.00
C ILE A 46 8.50 -5.50 -15.13
N LEU A 47 7.20 -5.24 -15.19
CA LEU A 47 6.60 -4.37 -16.22
C LEU A 47 7.07 -2.91 -16.10
N LEU A 48 7.24 -2.39 -14.88
CA LEU A 48 7.76 -1.03 -14.66
C LEU A 48 9.21 -0.90 -15.11
N VAL A 49 10.06 -1.87 -14.76
CA VAL A 49 11.47 -1.91 -15.19
C VAL A 49 11.55 -2.03 -16.71
N ALA A 50 10.78 -2.93 -17.33
CA ALA A 50 10.75 -3.07 -18.78
C ALA A 50 10.31 -1.78 -19.50
N LEU A 51 9.29 -1.09 -18.98
CA LEU A 51 8.85 0.19 -19.54
C LEU A 51 9.89 1.30 -19.36
N ALA A 52 10.58 1.33 -18.22
CA ALA A 52 11.67 2.27 -17.98
C ALA A 52 12.87 2.01 -18.92
N MET A 53 13.25 0.74 -19.12
CA MET A 53 14.30 0.33 -20.05
C MET A 53 13.95 0.71 -21.50
N TRP A 54 12.70 0.49 -21.91
CA TRP A 54 12.22 0.93 -23.23
C TRP A 54 12.45 2.44 -23.40
N GLU A 55 12.02 3.26 -22.44
CA GLU A 55 12.20 4.71 -22.54
C GLU A 55 13.67 5.13 -22.60
N LEU A 56 14.57 4.42 -21.90
CA LEU A 56 16.01 4.65 -22.00
C LEU A 56 16.58 4.36 -23.39
N ILE A 57 16.14 3.26 -24.04
CA ILE A 57 16.58 2.89 -25.39
C ILE A 57 16.13 3.94 -26.41
N LEU A 58 14.85 4.32 -26.38
CA LEU A 58 14.33 5.35 -27.30
C LEU A 58 14.94 6.73 -27.06
N TRP A 59 15.33 7.02 -25.82
CA TRP A 59 16.00 8.26 -25.50
C TRP A 59 17.39 8.36 -26.12
N ARG A 60 18.17 7.26 -26.12
CA ARG A 60 19.48 7.20 -26.79
C ARG A 60 19.39 7.62 -28.25
N ASP A 61 18.30 7.25 -28.91
CA ASP A 61 18.12 7.44 -30.35
C ASP A 61 17.41 8.77 -30.69
N SER A 62 17.04 9.58 -29.70
CA SER A 62 16.28 10.83 -29.87
C SER A 62 17.11 12.10 -29.59
N GLN A 63 17.30 12.94 -30.61
CA GLN A 63 17.85 14.32 -30.50
C GLN A 63 16.92 15.29 -29.75
N ASN A 64 15.70 14.87 -29.39
CA ASN A 64 14.66 15.78 -28.94
C ASN A 64 14.66 15.95 -27.40
N LYS A 65 14.89 17.20 -26.96
CA LYS A 65 14.89 17.63 -25.55
C LYS A 65 13.45 17.67 -25.02
N SER A 66 13.00 16.57 -24.42
CA SER A 66 11.74 16.52 -23.66
C SER A 66 11.76 17.47 -22.46
N ASN A 67 10.61 18.11 -22.19
CA ASN A 67 10.38 19.13 -21.14
C ASN A 67 10.48 18.63 -19.68
N PHE A 68 10.72 17.35 -19.43
CA PHE A 68 11.15 16.88 -18.10
C PHE A 68 12.67 16.93 -18.08
N GLY A 69 13.25 17.91 -17.39
CA GLY A 69 14.66 18.23 -17.51
C GLY A 69 15.52 17.00 -17.24
N ARG A 70 16.43 16.68 -18.18
CA ARG A 70 17.42 15.57 -18.08
C ARG A 70 18.01 15.45 -16.68
N GLY A 71 18.40 16.56 -16.07
CA GLY A 71 18.94 16.60 -14.72
C GLY A 71 17.98 16.14 -13.62
N GLN A 72 16.66 16.33 -13.77
CA GLN A 72 15.67 15.92 -12.79
C GLN A 72 15.43 14.41 -12.82
N PHE A 73 15.32 13.81 -13.99
CA PHE A 73 15.22 12.35 -14.13
C PHE A 73 16.48 11.65 -13.63
N PHE A 74 17.67 12.13 -14.04
CA PHE A 74 18.94 11.59 -13.57
C PHE A 74 19.19 11.86 -12.08
N ALA A 75 18.79 13.01 -11.52
CA ALA A 75 18.88 13.25 -10.08
C ALA A 75 17.96 12.31 -9.28
N LEU A 76 16.80 11.94 -9.83
CA LEU A 76 15.89 10.99 -9.19
C LEU A 76 16.41 9.54 -9.29
N LEU A 77 16.99 9.15 -10.43
CA LEU A 77 17.68 7.86 -10.57
C LEU A 77 18.93 7.78 -9.70
N LEU A 78 19.71 8.86 -9.64
CA LEU A 78 20.87 8.99 -8.77
C LEU A 78 20.45 8.96 -7.30
N PHE A 79 19.35 9.62 -6.93
CA PHE A 79 18.79 9.51 -5.58
C PHE A 79 18.37 8.07 -5.27
N ALA A 80 17.65 7.41 -6.17
CA ALA A 80 17.29 6.00 -6.00
C ALA A 80 18.53 5.09 -5.87
N TRP A 81 19.60 5.40 -6.61
CA TRP A 81 20.86 4.67 -6.56
C TRP A 81 21.68 4.97 -5.29
N ILE A 82 21.71 6.21 -4.81
CA ILE A 82 22.35 6.58 -3.54
C ILE A 82 21.57 5.97 -2.38
N PHE A 83 20.24 6.00 -2.43
CA PHE A 83 19.40 5.33 -1.45
C PHE A 83 19.64 3.81 -1.46
N PHE A 84 19.76 3.22 -2.65
CA PHE A 84 20.15 1.82 -2.84
C PHE A 84 21.51 1.52 -2.17
N LEU A 85 22.55 2.30 -2.47
CA LEU A 85 23.89 2.10 -1.90
C LEU A 85 23.91 2.28 -0.38
N TRP A 86 23.14 3.25 0.11
CA TRP A 86 23.02 3.51 1.54
C TRP A 86 22.34 2.35 2.27
N GLN A 87 21.33 1.72 1.66
CA GLN A 87 20.66 0.54 2.19
C GLN A 87 21.43 -0.77 1.98
N TRP A 88 22.24 -0.85 0.93
CA TRP A 88 23.04 -2.03 0.58
C TRP A 88 24.03 -2.39 1.69
N ARG A 89 24.61 -1.40 2.38
CA ARG A 89 25.63 -1.61 3.41
C ARG A 89 25.18 -2.50 4.58
N ALA A 90 23.86 -2.63 4.79
CA ALA A 90 23.27 -3.43 5.86
C ALA A 90 22.40 -4.61 5.34
N ALA A 91 22.33 -4.82 4.02
CA ALA A 91 21.37 -5.74 3.43
C ALA A 91 21.86 -7.19 3.44
N SER A 92 21.06 -8.10 4.03
CA SER A 92 21.07 -9.51 3.63
C SER A 92 20.50 -9.67 2.21
N GLU A 93 20.57 -10.86 1.63
CA GLU A 93 19.93 -11.16 0.33
C GLU A 93 18.46 -10.72 0.31
N TYR A 94 17.77 -10.85 1.45
CA TYR A 94 16.40 -10.38 1.60
C TYR A 94 16.24 -8.85 1.51
N GLY A 95 17.23 -8.10 1.98
CA GLY A 95 17.21 -6.64 1.88
C GLY A 95 17.18 -6.16 0.43
N LEU A 96 17.80 -6.91 -0.48
CA LEU A 96 17.80 -6.59 -1.91
C LEU A 96 16.41 -6.67 -2.53
N VAL A 97 15.60 -7.63 -2.06
CA VAL A 97 14.19 -7.76 -2.46
C VAL A 97 13.40 -6.52 -2.06
N TYR A 98 13.56 -6.03 -0.83
CA TYR A 98 12.89 -4.80 -0.38
C TYR A 98 13.36 -3.55 -1.13
N ILE A 99 14.66 -3.45 -1.40
CA ILE A 99 15.18 -2.33 -2.17
C ILE A 99 14.60 -2.34 -3.60
N ASN A 100 14.44 -3.52 -4.22
CA ASN A 100 13.75 -3.64 -5.50
C ASN A 100 12.30 -3.13 -5.42
N TYR A 101 11.58 -3.40 -4.33
CA TYR A 101 10.21 -2.89 -4.14
C TYR A 101 10.16 -1.36 -4.08
N LEU A 102 11.16 -0.76 -3.42
CA LEU A 102 11.29 0.70 -3.36
C LEU A 102 11.64 1.30 -4.73
N ILE A 103 12.59 0.70 -5.46
CA ILE A 103 12.96 1.15 -6.82
C ILE A 103 11.73 1.13 -7.72
N ALA A 104 10.96 0.03 -7.72
CA ALA A 104 9.73 -0.05 -8.50
C ALA A 104 8.70 1.03 -8.10
N SER A 105 8.58 1.35 -6.81
CA SER A 105 7.70 2.43 -6.34
C SER A 105 8.15 3.80 -6.83
N ILE A 106 9.46 4.07 -6.84
CA ILE A 106 10.04 5.30 -7.40
C ILE A 106 9.80 5.35 -8.91
N LEU A 107 10.03 4.26 -9.64
CA LEU A 107 9.78 4.17 -11.08
C LEU A 107 8.31 4.44 -11.42
N LEU A 108 7.37 3.89 -10.64
CA LEU A 108 5.95 4.17 -10.81
C LEU A 108 5.66 5.68 -10.72
N CYS A 109 6.19 6.36 -9.69
CA CYS A 109 6.04 7.81 -9.52
C CYS A 109 6.68 8.60 -10.68
N VAL A 110 7.93 8.27 -11.02
CA VAL A 110 8.69 8.96 -12.08
C VAL A 110 8.01 8.82 -13.43
N LEU A 111 7.61 7.60 -13.81
CA LEU A 111 6.91 7.35 -15.06
C LEU A 111 5.54 8.03 -15.08
N GLY A 112 4.81 8.05 -13.96
CA GLY A 112 3.53 8.77 -13.84
C GLY A 112 3.68 10.28 -14.11
N VAL A 113 4.74 10.89 -13.57
CA VAL A 113 5.09 12.31 -13.83
C VAL A 113 5.53 12.51 -15.28
N TYR A 114 6.42 11.64 -15.78
CA TYR A 114 6.95 11.70 -17.14
C TYR A 114 5.84 11.64 -18.20
N TYR A 115 4.89 10.71 -18.06
CA TYR A 115 3.74 10.58 -18.95
C TYR A 115 2.62 11.59 -18.68
N LYS A 116 2.77 12.46 -17.68
CA LYS A 116 1.78 13.48 -17.28
C LYS A 116 0.40 12.85 -17.07
N VAL A 117 0.36 11.75 -16.33
CA VAL A 117 -0.88 11.03 -16.04
C VAL A 117 -1.74 11.85 -15.07
N ARG A 118 -3.04 12.00 -15.37
CA ARG A 118 -3.98 12.70 -14.50
C ARG A 118 -4.42 11.77 -13.36
N GLY A 119 -4.68 12.34 -12.18
CA GLY A 119 -5.18 11.57 -11.03
C GLY A 119 -6.49 10.81 -11.33
N SER A 120 -7.38 11.39 -12.14
CA SER A 120 -8.61 10.73 -12.62
C SER A 120 -8.36 9.54 -13.53
N GLU A 121 -7.28 9.54 -14.32
CA GLU A 121 -6.86 8.38 -15.12
C GLU A 121 -6.33 7.27 -14.20
N ILE A 122 -5.45 7.61 -13.26
CA ILE A 122 -4.95 6.65 -12.25
C ILE A 122 -6.13 6.00 -11.53
N LEU A 123 -7.04 6.81 -10.97
CA LEU A 123 -8.21 6.32 -10.26
C LEU A 123 -9.09 5.40 -11.12
N SER A 124 -9.34 5.76 -12.38
CA SER A 124 -10.17 4.94 -13.27
C SER A 124 -9.58 3.55 -13.47
N TYR A 125 -8.26 3.46 -13.69
CA TYR A 125 -7.56 2.19 -13.88
C TYR A 125 -7.42 1.40 -12.56
N LEU A 126 -7.15 2.06 -11.43
CA LEU A 126 -7.15 1.43 -10.11
C LEU A 126 -8.52 0.84 -9.77
N THR A 127 -9.59 1.59 -10.02
CA THR A 127 -10.98 1.16 -9.76
C THR A 127 -11.34 -0.04 -10.63
N ALA A 128 -11.07 0.04 -11.93
CA ALA A 128 -11.33 -1.06 -12.85
C ALA A 128 -10.55 -2.33 -12.47
N GLY A 129 -9.29 -2.19 -12.08
CA GLY A 129 -8.46 -3.31 -11.62
C GLY A 129 -8.93 -3.95 -10.32
N LEU A 130 -9.64 -3.19 -9.48
CA LEU A 130 -10.09 -3.63 -8.16
C LEU A 130 -11.41 -4.42 -8.19
N ILE A 131 -12.19 -4.33 -9.28
CA ILE A 131 -13.51 -4.97 -9.37
C ILE A 131 -13.43 -6.47 -9.08
N VAL A 132 -12.54 -7.19 -9.75
CA VAL A 132 -12.42 -8.64 -9.58
C VAL A 132 -11.86 -9.01 -8.20
N PRO A 133 -10.75 -8.41 -7.71
CA PRO A 133 -10.31 -8.59 -6.33
C PRO A 133 -11.40 -8.32 -5.28
N PHE A 134 -12.25 -7.32 -5.49
CA PHE A 134 -13.37 -7.05 -4.59
C PHE A 134 -14.39 -8.18 -4.58
N LEU A 135 -14.77 -8.70 -5.75
CA LEU A 135 -15.67 -9.86 -5.84
C LEU A 135 -15.07 -11.11 -5.18
N PHE A 136 -13.74 -11.33 -5.29
CA PHE A 136 -13.06 -12.39 -4.53
C PHE A 136 -13.17 -12.17 -3.03
N GLY A 137 -13.02 -10.93 -2.56
CA GLY A 137 -13.20 -10.57 -1.14
C GLY A 137 -14.61 -10.85 -0.63
N VAL A 138 -15.64 -10.52 -1.42
CA VAL A 138 -17.04 -10.85 -1.09
C VAL A 138 -17.24 -12.36 -1.02
N TYR A 139 -16.74 -13.10 -2.02
CA TYR A 139 -16.82 -14.57 -2.04
C TYR A 139 -16.15 -15.19 -0.82
N GLN A 140 -14.95 -14.73 -0.44
CA GLN A 140 -14.19 -15.20 0.73
C GLN A 140 -15.01 -15.11 2.01
N VAL A 141 -15.70 -13.98 2.22
CA VAL A 141 -16.50 -13.75 3.43
C VAL A 141 -17.76 -14.61 3.43
N MET A 142 -18.42 -14.74 2.29
CA MET A 142 -19.66 -15.52 2.17
C MET A 142 -19.43 -17.03 2.33
N ASN A 143 -18.31 -17.56 1.83
CA ASN A 143 -18.04 -19.00 1.81
C ASN A 143 -17.09 -19.45 2.93
N GLY A 144 -16.33 -18.52 3.52
CA GLY A 144 -15.33 -18.84 4.54
C GLY A 144 -14.04 -19.45 3.97
N TRP A 145 -13.88 -19.56 2.65
CA TRP A 145 -12.67 -20.11 2.03
C TRP A 145 -12.43 -19.52 0.62
N PHE A 146 -11.23 -19.73 0.08
CA PHE A 146 -10.88 -19.41 -1.30
C PHE A 146 -9.73 -20.31 -1.79
N PRO A 147 -9.77 -20.85 -3.02
CA PRO A 147 -8.72 -21.72 -3.52
C PRO A 147 -7.44 -20.96 -3.86
N ALA A 148 -6.30 -21.64 -3.89
CA ALA A 148 -5.07 -21.05 -4.43
C ALA A 148 -5.19 -20.92 -5.96
N ILE A 149 -4.80 -19.77 -6.49
CA ILE A 149 -4.71 -19.51 -7.94
C ILE A 149 -3.34 -18.91 -8.24
N SER A 150 -2.37 -19.78 -8.52
CA SER A 150 -0.96 -19.40 -8.69
C SER A 150 -0.76 -18.34 -9.79
N TRP A 151 -1.47 -18.48 -10.92
CA TRP A 151 -1.40 -17.53 -12.04
C TRP A 151 -1.88 -16.12 -11.70
N LEU A 152 -2.71 -15.98 -10.66
CA LEU A 152 -3.21 -14.70 -10.17
C LEU A 152 -2.51 -14.26 -8.87
N GLY A 153 -1.51 -15.01 -8.41
CA GLY A 153 -0.80 -14.72 -7.15
C GLY A 153 -1.65 -14.90 -5.89
N ILE A 154 -2.75 -15.65 -5.96
CA ILE A 154 -3.70 -15.78 -4.83
C ILE A 154 -3.38 -17.05 -4.04
N ALA A 155 -3.11 -16.89 -2.74
CA ALA A 155 -2.95 -18.00 -1.80
C ALA A 155 -4.31 -18.54 -1.36
N ALA A 156 -4.39 -19.86 -1.12
CA ALA A 156 -5.58 -20.46 -0.54
C ALA A 156 -5.89 -19.86 0.84
N ARG A 157 -7.16 -19.64 1.15
CA ARG A 157 -7.64 -19.10 2.43
C ARG A 157 -8.73 -19.99 3.00
N ASP A 158 -8.77 -20.09 4.33
CA ASP A 158 -9.79 -20.87 5.03
C ASP A 158 -10.03 -20.28 6.44
N ALA A 159 -11.30 -20.05 6.78
CA ALA A 159 -11.72 -19.52 8.07
C ALA A 159 -11.26 -20.37 9.26
N TYR A 160 -10.94 -21.65 9.06
CA TYR A 160 -10.48 -22.56 10.10
C TYR A 160 -8.95 -22.71 10.13
N ARG A 161 -8.24 -22.30 9.07
CA ARG A 161 -6.78 -22.33 9.05
C ARG A 161 -6.21 -21.34 10.09
N ALA A 162 -5.15 -21.77 10.78
CA ALA A 162 -4.40 -20.91 11.67
C ALA A 162 -3.63 -19.85 10.86
N GLY A 163 -3.52 -18.63 11.37
CA GLY A 163 -2.87 -17.51 10.68
C GLY A 163 -3.79 -16.72 9.73
N ASP A 164 -4.87 -17.31 9.22
CA ASP A 164 -5.88 -16.56 8.47
C ASP A 164 -6.74 -15.70 9.44
N SER A 165 -6.90 -14.44 9.05
CA SER A 165 -7.57 -13.41 9.83
C SER A 165 -9.07 -13.56 9.67
N VAL A 166 -9.75 -13.71 10.81
CA VAL A 166 -11.18 -13.98 10.89
C VAL A 166 -11.88 -12.99 11.80
N PHE A 167 -13.18 -12.85 11.60
CA PHE A 167 -14.08 -12.39 12.64
C PHE A 167 -14.43 -13.57 13.54
N LEU A 168 -14.22 -13.40 14.85
CA LEU A 168 -14.66 -14.37 15.85
C LEU A 168 -15.98 -13.89 16.44
N LEU A 169 -17.05 -14.64 16.19
CA LEU A 169 -18.36 -14.34 16.76
C LEU A 169 -18.43 -14.79 18.23
N PRO A 170 -19.32 -14.19 19.05
CA PRO A 170 -19.56 -14.65 20.42
C PRO A 170 -19.94 -16.13 20.53
N SER A 171 -20.52 -16.71 19.47
CA SER A 171 -20.85 -18.14 19.36
C SER A 171 -19.63 -19.06 19.22
N GLY A 172 -18.42 -18.50 19.02
CA GLY A 172 -17.21 -19.24 18.67
C GLY A 172 -17.05 -19.50 17.16
N SER A 173 -18.05 -19.15 16.35
CA SER A 173 -17.98 -19.27 14.88
C SER A 173 -16.94 -18.32 14.29
N ARG A 174 -16.20 -18.79 13.28
CA ARG A 174 -15.18 -18.01 12.56
C ARG A 174 -15.70 -17.62 11.17
N ILE A 175 -15.62 -16.35 10.83
CA ILE A 175 -15.92 -15.84 9.48
C ILE A 175 -14.63 -15.29 8.88
N LEU A 176 -14.27 -15.76 7.68
CA LEU A 176 -13.09 -15.26 6.97
C LEU A 176 -13.25 -13.76 6.64
N ARG A 177 -12.25 -12.95 6.95
CA ARG A 177 -12.22 -11.54 6.54
C ARG A 177 -11.91 -11.46 5.04
N ALA A 178 -12.35 -10.40 4.36
CA ALA A 178 -12.02 -10.24 2.95
C ALA A 178 -10.54 -9.90 2.72
N TYR A 179 -9.85 -10.73 1.93
CA TYR A 179 -8.50 -10.52 1.42
C TYR A 179 -8.50 -9.97 -0.01
N GLY A 180 -9.51 -10.32 -0.82
CA GLY A 180 -9.44 -10.17 -2.27
C GLY A 180 -8.26 -10.95 -2.83
N SER A 181 -7.42 -10.29 -3.63
CA SER A 181 -6.13 -10.81 -4.11
C SER A 181 -4.95 -10.43 -3.20
N PHE A 182 -5.17 -9.73 -2.09
CA PHE A 182 -4.09 -9.23 -1.24
C PHE A 182 -3.62 -10.26 -0.21
N PRO A 183 -2.37 -10.16 0.28
CA PRO A 183 -1.85 -11.07 1.29
C PRO A 183 -2.50 -10.91 2.68
N HIS A 184 -3.17 -9.78 2.95
CA HIS A 184 -3.80 -9.51 4.25
C HIS A 184 -5.02 -8.56 4.12
N PRO A 185 -6.09 -8.71 4.94
CA PRO A 185 -7.31 -7.89 4.84
C PRO A 185 -7.06 -6.40 5.10
N ASN A 186 -6.13 -6.07 6.00
CA ASN A 186 -5.78 -4.67 6.27
C ASN A 186 -5.14 -3.97 5.06
N ILE A 187 -4.36 -4.70 4.24
CA ILE A 187 -3.74 -4.12 3.04
C ILE A 187 -4.81 -3.87 2.00
N PHE A 188 -5.71 -4.85 1.81
CA PHE A 188 -6.87 -4.69 0.94
C PHE A 188 -7.76 -3.51 1.37
N ALA A 189 -8.02 -3.38 2.67
CA ALA A 189 -8.78 -2.27 3.25
C ALA A 189 -8.12 -0.91 3.00
N GLY A 190 -6.79 -0.82 3.17
CA GLY A 190 -6.04 0.40 2.86
C GLY A 190 -6.15 0.80 1.39
N TYR A 191 -6.10 -0.19 0.49
CA TYR A 191 -6.30 0.04 -0.95
C TYR A 191 -7.72 0.53 -1.28
N LEU A 192 -8.74 -0.09 -0.67
CA LEU A 192 -10.14 0.31 -0.81
C LEU A 192 -10.38 1.73 -0.27
N ALA A 193 -9.82 2.06 0.90
CA ALA A 193 -9.88 3.40 1.48
C ALA A 193 -9.26 4.44 0.55
N LEU A 194 -8.09 4.15 -0.04
CA LEU A 194 -7.44 5.03 -1.01
C LEU A 194 -8.31 5.25 -2.24
N VAL A 195 -8.81 4.18 -2.87
CA VAL A 195 -9.66 4.29 -4.07
C VAL A 195 -10.95 5.04 -3.77
N GLY A 196 -11.60 4.75 -2.63
CA GLY A 196 -12.77 5.46 -2.15
C GLY A 196 -12.51 6.96 -1.98
N LEU A 197 -11.42 7.33 -1.29
CA LEU A 197 -11.05 8.72 -1.05
C LEU A 197 -10.76 9.47 -2.37
N LEU A 198 -9.94 8.87 -3.23
CA LEU A 198 -9.63 9.45 -4.53
C LEU A 198 -10.89 9.63 -5.37
N SER A 199 -11.88 8.73 -5.26
CA SER A 199 -13.15 8.88 -5.98
C SER A 199 -13.96 10.11 -5.54
N VAL A 200 -13.92 10.47 -4.25
CA VAL A 200 -14.53 11.71 -3.75
C VAL A 200 -13.78 12.93 -4.30
N VAL A 201 -12.45 12.92 -4.26
CA VAL A 201 -11.61 14.02 -4.77
C VAL A 201 -11.83 14.27 -6.26
N TYR A 202 -11.85 13.20 -7.06
CA TYR A 202 -11.96 13.27 -8.52
C TYR A 202 -13.38 13.06 -9.05
N ARG A 203 -14.42 13.16 -8.21
CA ARG A 203 -15.81 12.83 -8.56
C ARG A 203 -16.31 13.46 -9.87
N LYS A 204 -15.94 14.73 -10.12
CA LYS A 204 -16.35 15.49 -11.32
C LYS A 204 -15.56 15.09 -12.58
N GLN A 205 -14.42 14.43 -12.43
CA GLN A 205 -13.49 14.10 -13.51
C GLN A 205 -13.58 12.63 -13.98
N ILE A 206 -14.28 11.79 -13.22
CA ILE A 206 -14.49 10.38 -13.55
C ILE A 206 -15.94 10.14 -13.97
N LYS A 207 -16.17 9.02 -14.69
CA LYS A 207 -17.53 8.62 -15.06
C LYS A 207 -18.35 8.32 -13.79
N PRO A 208 -19.65 8.69 -13.72
CA PRO A 208 -20.48 8.42 -12.55
C PRO A 208 -20.49 6.95 -12.13
N ILE A 209 -20.54 6.02 -13.09
CA ILE A 209 -20.48 4.57 -12.81
C ILE A 209 -19.20 4.16 -12.06
N LEU A 210 -18.05 4.74 -12.42
CA LEU A 210 -16.78 4.46 -11.75
C LEU A 210 -16.74 5.08 -10.35
N PHE A 211 -17.34 6.26 -10.17
CA PHE A 211 -17.50 6.86 -8.85
C PHE A 211 -18.32 5.96 -7.92
N TYR A 212 -19.51 5.53 -8.36
CA TYR A 212 -20.37 4.66 -7.55
C TYR A 212 -19.73 3.30 -7.29
N ALA A 213 -19.02 2.72 -8.27
CA ALA A 213 -18.26 1.50 -8.07
C ALA A 213 -17.16 1.66 -7.02
N ALA A 214 -16.32 2.71 -7.13
CA ALA A 214 -15.25 2.98 -6.18
C ALA A 214 -15.78 3.24 -4.75
N ALA A 215 -16.81 4.08 -4.62
CA ALA A 215 -17.41 4.39 -3.32
C ALA A 215 -18.12 3.18 -2.70
N GLY A 216 -18.88 2.42 -3.49
CA GLY A 216 -19.56 1.20 -3.05
C GLY A 216 -18.57 0.12 -2.60
N MET A 217 -17.52 -0.12 -3.39
CA MET A 217 -16.43 -1.04 -3.01
C MET A 217 -15.76 -0.58 -1.72
N ALA A 218 -15.47 0.72 -1.56
CA ALA A 218 -14.85 1.22 -0.34
C ALA A 218 -15.73 1.01 0.89
N ILE A 219 -17.02 1.36 0.83
CA ILE A 219 -17.95 1.20 1.95
C ILE A 219 -18.10 -0.27 2.33
N ILE A 220 -18.48 -1.13 1.38
CA ILE A 220 -18.70 -2.56 1.64
C ILE A 220 -17.39 -3.23 2.03
N GLY A 221 -16.33 -2.96 1.27
CA GLY A 221 -15.02 -3.57 1.43
C GLY A 221 -14.38 -3.24 2.77
N LEU A 222 -14.50 -2.00 3.26
CA LEU A 222 -14.01 -1.64 4.59
C LEU A 222 -14.74 -2.44 5.68
N ILE A 223 -16.06 -2.65 5.57
CA ILE A 223 -16.83 -3.45 6.54
C ILE A 223 -16.31 -4.88 6.58
N ILE A 224 -16.29 -5.54 5.42
CA ILE A 224 -15.96 -6.97 5.33
C ILE A 224 -14.47 -7.28 5.50
N THR A 225 -13.59 -6.30 5.29
CA THR A 225 -12.18 -6.42 5.63
C THR A 225 -11.95 -6.22 7.11
N GLY A 226 -12.77 -5.41 7.80
CA GLY A 226 -12.67 -5.21 9.25
C GLY A 226 -11.40 -4.50 9.73
N SER A 227 -10.82 -3.59 8.95
CA SER A 227 -9.55 -2.96 9.31
C SER A 227 -9.73 -1.61 10.03
N VAL A 228 -9.68 -1.59 11.37
CA VAL A 228 -9.82 -0.35 12.18
C VAL A 228 -8.95 0.80 11.65
N ALA A 229 -7.69 0.53 11.32
CA ALA A 229 -6.76 1.56 10.86
C ALA A 229 -7.18 2.16 9.51
N ALA A 230 -7.63 1.34 8.56
CA ALA A 230 -8.11 1.82 7.26
C ALA A 230 -9.42 2.61 7.41
N TRP A 231 -10.31 2.18 8.29
CA TRP A 231 -11.53 2.91 8.66
C TRP A 231 -11.23 4.29 9.23
N ALA A 232 -10.35 4.36 10.23
CA ALA A 232 -9.97 5.60 10.87
C ALA A 232 -9.30 6.56 9.87
N ALA A 233 -8.41 6.05 9.03
CA ALA A 233 -7.75 6.85 7.99
C ALA A 233 -8.74 7.37 6.95
N PHE A 234 -9.68 6.52 6.49
CA PHE A 234 -10.72 6.93 5.54
C PHE A 234 -11.62 8.02 6.13
N LEU A 235 -12.07 7.85 7.37
CA LEU A 235 -12.90 8.81 8.08
C LEU A 235 -12.17 10.15 8.29
N ALA A 236 -10.93 10.11 8.78
CA ALA A 236 -10.12 11.31 8.97
C ALA A 236 -9.90 12.06 7.65
N ALA A 237 -9.67 11.34 6.55
CA ALA A 237 -9.49 11.94 5.25
C ALA A 237 -10.79 12.57 4.70
N VAL A 238 -11.94 11.92 4.91
CA VAL A 238 -13.24 12.51 4.56
C VAL A 238 -13.51 13.77 5.38
N ILE A 239 -13.28 13.74 6.70
CA ILE A 239 -13.44 14.92 7.57
C ILE A 239 -12.52 16.06 7.11
N ALA A 240 -11.23 15.78 6.90
CA ALA A 240 -10.27 16.77 6.42
C ALA A 240 -10.70 17.37 5.07
N TYR A 241 -11.22 16.54 4.16
CA TYR A 241 -11.74 16.99 2.87
C TYR A 241 -12.97 17.90 3.02
N LEU A 242 -13.85 17.68 4.00
CA LEU A 242 -15.02 18.52 4.25
C LEU A 242 -14.71 19.87 4.89
N HIS A 243 -13.68 19.92 5.72
CA HIS A 243 -13.19 21.17 6.31
C HIS A 243 -12.32 21.99 5.34
N TYR A 244 -12.03 21.44 4.16
CA TYR A 244 -11.32 22.18 3.13
C TYR A 244 -12.22 23.30 2.58
N PRO A 245 -11.71 24.53 2.36
CA PRO A 245 -12.52 25.73 2.09
C PRO A 245 -13.34 25.71 0.79
N TRP A 246 -13.34 24.60 0.06
CA TRP A 246 -13.91 24.45 -1.28
C TRP A 246 -15.31 23.81 -1.25
N PHE A 247 -15.88 23.56 -0.06
CA PHE A 247 -17.18 22.93 0.11
C PHE A 247 -18.30 23.92 0.44
N SER A 248 -19.42 23.82 -0.28
CA SER A 248 -20.63 24.59 0.05
C SER A 248 -21.29 24.04 1.31
N LYS A 249 -21.88 24.93 2.13
CA LYS A 249 -22.53 24.57 3.41
C LYS A 249 -23.56 23.43 3.29
N LYS A 250 -24.26 23.33 2.15
CA LYS A 250 -25.26 22.27 1.88
C LYS A 250 -24.62 20.89 1.68
N ASN A 251 -23.46 20.81 1.02
CA ASN A 251 -22.76 19.55 0.81
C ASN A 251 -22.04 19.09 2.08
N THR A 252 -21.62 20.01 2.95
CA THR A 252 -21.04 19.68 4.26
C THR A 252 -22.02 18.93 5.15
N LEU A 253 -23.31 19.30 5.15
CA LEU A 253 -24.33 18.62 5.96
C LEU A 253 -24.58 17.17 5.50
N ILE A 254 -24.72 16.92 4.20
CA ILE A 254 -24.96 15.58 3.66
C ILE A 254 -23.80 14.64 3.99
N VAL A 255 -22.56 15.12 3.84
CA VAL A 255 -21.41 14.27 4.15
C VAL A 255 -21.22 14.14 5.66
N ALA A 256 -21.50 15.17 6.47
CA ALA A 256 -21.50 15.05 7.94
C ALA A 256 -22.50 13.99 8.43
N VAL A 257 -23.74 13.99 7.90
CA VAL A 257 -24.74 12.96 8.19
C VAL A 257 -24.26 11.58 7.73
N SER A 258 -23.68 11.49 6.54
CA SER A 258 -23.12 10.24 6.01
C SER A 258 -21.99 9.71 6.90
N VAL A 259 -21.10 10.59 7.37
CA VAL A 259 -20.00 10.26 8.30
C VAL A 259 -20.54 9.79 9.65
N ILE A 260 -21.57 10.45 10.19
CA ILE A 260 -22.18 10.06 11.47
C ILE A 260 -22.84 8.69 11.34
N LEU A 261 -23.68 8.48 10.33
CA LEU A 261 -24.33 7.18 10.09
C LEU A 261 -23.29 6.08 9.88
N PHE A 262 -22.24 6.37 9.12
CA PHE A 262 -21.13 5.45 8.88
C PHE A 262 -20.33 5.15 10.16
N SER A 263 -20.12 6.13 11.04
CA SER A 263 -19.45 5.95 12.34
C SER A 263 -20.31 5.13 13.30
N ILE A 264 -21.63 5.29 13.27
CA ILE A 264 -22.58 4.47 14.04
C ILE A 264 -22.50 3.01 13.57
N ILE A 265 -22.55 2.76 12.27
CA ILE A 265 -22.41 1.40 11.70
C ILE A 265 -21.06 0.78 12.12
N PHE A 266 -19.98 1.57 12.11
CA PHE A 266 -18.67 1.12 12.58
C PHE A 266 -18.68 0.71 14.05
N LEU A 267 -19.22 1.57 14.94
CA LEU A 267 -19.29 1.28 16.38
C LEU A 267 -20.16 0.06 16.68
N LEU A 268 -21.27 -0.11 15.97
CA LEU A 268 -22.12 -1.30 16.09
C LEU A 268 -21.38 -2.57 15.63
N THR A 269 -20.64 -2.49 14.53
CA THR A 269 -19.81 -3.59 14.02
C THR A 269 -18.70 -3.93 15.03
N PHE A 270 -18.07 -2.93 15.63
CA PHE A 270 -17.02 -3.09 16.64
C PHE A 270 -17.54 -3.77 17.91
N TYR A 271 -18.73 -3.37 18.36
CA TYR A 271 -19.39 -3.93 19.54
C TYR A 271 -19.80 -5.39 19.35
N VAL A 272 -20.38 -5.73 18.20
CA VAL A 272 -20.88 -7.09 17.90
C VAL A 272 -19.75 -8.11 17.72
N ILE A 273 -18.59 -7.70 17.19
CA ILE A 273 -17.51 -8.63 16.79
C ILE A 273 -16.39 -8.73 17.85
N ASN A 274 -16.52 -8.09 19.02
CA ASN A 274 -15.58 -8.16 20.15
C ASN A 274 -14.08 -8.04 19.75
N TRP A 275 -13.76 -7.00 18.97
CA TRP A 275 -12.48 -6.81 18.27
C TRP A 275 -11.22 -6.56 19.13
N GLY A 276 -11.29 -6.56 20.47
CA GLY A 276 -10.38 -5.73 21.28
C GLY A 276 -9.25 -6.39 22.07
N GLY A 277 -9.49 -7.49 22.78
CA GLY A 277 -8.65 -7.86 23.93
C GLY A 277 -7.20 -8.25 23.61
N ARG A 278 -7.00 -9.25 22.73
CA ARG A 278 -5.66 -9.80 22.44
C ARG A 278 -4.81 -8.91 21.54
N SER A 279 -5.42 -8.26 20.55
CA SER A 279 -4.69 -7.46 19.56
C SER A 279 -4.02 -6.21 20.14
N VAL A 280 -4.50 -5.66 21.27
CA VAL A 280 -3.92 -4.43 21.86
C VAL A 280 -2.67 -4.76 22.68
N ILE A 281 -2.72 -5.83 23.48
CA ILE A 281 -1.59 -6.27 24.32
C ILE A 281 -0.42 -6.74 23.46
N GLU A 282 -0.69 -7.56 22.42
CA GLU A 282 0.33 -8.02 21.48
C GLU A 282 1.01 -6.84 20.76
N ARG A 283 0.25 -5.81 20.37
CA ARG A 283 0.81 -4.60 19.73
C ARG A 283 1.68 -3.78 20.67
N ALA A 284 1.32 -3.68 21.96
CA ALA A 284 2.16 -2.99 22.94
C ALA A 284 3.52 -3.68 23.07
N GLN A 285 3.55 -5.02 23.11
CA GLN A 285 4.79 -5.78 23.16
C GLN A 285 5.67 -5.54 21.93
N PHE A 286 5.09 -5.57 20.72
CA PHE A 286 5.84 -5.31 19.49
C PHE A 286 6.42 -3.88 19.43
N ILE A 287 5.76 -2.89 20.04
CA ILE A 287 6.29 -1.52 20.15
C ILE A 287 7.48 -1.46 21.11
N ILE A 288 7.42 -2.19 22.24
CA ILE A 288 8.53 -2.28 23.19
C ILE A 288 9.76 -2.93 22.52
N TRP A 289 9.56 -4.05 21.83
CA TRP A 289 10.63 -4.71 21.07
C TRP A 289 11.17 -3.84 19.95
N TRP A 290 10.31 -3.12 19.24
CA TRP A 290 10.72 -2.12 18.26
C TRP A 290 11.68 -1.09 18.86
N TRP A 291 11.37 -0.54 20.05
CA TRP A 291 12.23 0.44 20.71
C TRP A 291 13.60 -0.14 21.07
N GLN A 292 13.62 -1.38 21.58
CA GLN A 292 14.86 -2.10 21.93
C GLN A 292 15.74 -2.38 20.72
N VAL A 293 15.15 -2.60 19.54
CA VAL A 293 15.89 -2.73 18.29
C VAL A 293 16.34 -1.36 17.77
N PHE A 294 15.47 -0.35 17.80
CA PHE A 294 15.70 0.95 17.19
C PHE A 294 16.77 1.77 17.91
N TRP A 295 16.58 2.03 19.21
CA TRP A 295 17.36 3.03 19.94
C TRP A 295 18.86 2.69 20.05
N PRO A 296 19.27 1.46 20.42
CA PRO A 296 20.68 1.21 20.74
C PRO A 296 21.60 1.22 19.51
N ASN A 297 21.14 0.71 18.36
CA ASN A 297 22.01 0.43 17.22
C ASN A 297 21.49 0.97 15.87
N ASN A 298 20.21 1.32 15.77
CA ASN A 298 19.56 1.61 14.48
C ASN A 298 18.98 3.03 14.39
N PHE A 299 19.23 3.89 15.39
CA PHE A 299 18.66 5.24 15.46
C PHE A 299 19.02 6.11 14.25
N LEU A 300 20.31 6.17 13.89
CA LEU A 300 20.80 7.07 12.85
C LEU A 300 20.57 6.51 11.44
N LEU A 301 21.10 5.32 11.18
CA LEU A 301 21.19 4.73 9.85
C LEU A 301 20.15 3.64 9.58
N GLY A 302 19.42 3.21 10.59
CA GLY A 302 18.50 2.08 10.49
C GLY A 302 19.22 0.73 10.46
N SER A 303 18.39 -0.32 10.46
CA SER A 303 18.82 -1.72 10.39
C SER A 303 19.03 -2.21 8.94
N GLY A 304 18.59 -1.44 7.95
CA GLY A 304 18.52 -1.84 6.55
C GLY A 304 17.08 -2.14 6.11
N ALA A 305 16.75 -1.81 4.86
CA ALA A 305 15.44 -2.08 4.27
C ALA A 305 15.10 -3.59 4.36
N GLY A 306 13.96 -3.93 4.96
CA GLY A 306 13.53 -5.31 5.18
C GLY A 306 14.27 -6.09 6.27
N GLN A 307 15.19 -5.45 7.01
CA GLN A 307 16.06 -6.14 7.98
C GLN A 307 15.55 -6.12 9.43
N TYR A 308 14.42 -5.46 9.69
CA TYR A 308 13.91 -5.32 11.05
C TYR A 308 13.78 -6.64 11.80
N MET A 309 13.28 -7.70 11.14
CA MET A 309 13.10 -9.01 11.77
C MET A 309 14.43 -9.70 12.07
N GLN A 310 15.46 -9.52 11.24
CA GLN A 310 16.80 -10.02 11.55
C GLN A 310 17.39 -9.28 12.74
N ALA A 311 17.23 -7.96 12.79
CA ALA A 311 17.65 -7.15 13.93
C ALA A 311 16.89 -7.56 15.19
N LEU A 312 15.58 -7.81 15.09
CA LEU A 312 14.74 -8.29 16.19
C LEU A 312 15.22 -9.64 16.73
N ALA A 313 15.48 -10.62 15.87
CA ALA A 313 15.96 -11.93 16.29
C ALA A 313 17.36 -11.91 16.93
N LYS A 314 18.19 -10.92 16.58
CA LYS A 314 19.49 -10.68 17.24
C LYS A 314 19.35 -10.01 18.60
N THR A 315 18.30 -9.20 18.80
CA THR A 315 18.08 -8.44 20.04
C THR A 315 17.22 -9.21 21.05
N ILE A 316 16.22 -9.96 20.59
CA ILE A 316 15.19 -10.58 21.42
C ILE A 316 15.16 -12.09 21.18
N PHE A 317 15.34 -12.85 22.26
CA PHE A 317 15.13 -14.30 22.24
C PHE A 317 13.65 -14.59 22.46
N ALA A 318 12.96 -15.03 21.41
CA ALA A 318 11.54 -15.33 21.44
C ALA A 318 11.25 -16.57 20.59
N SER A 319 10.03 -17.10 20.72
CA SER A 319 9.58 -18.17 19.84
C SER A 319 9.51 -17.69 18.39
N TRP A 320 9.82 -18.56 17.43
CA TRP A 320 10.02 -18.17 16.02
C TRP A 320 8.79 -17.49 15.38
N TRP A 321 7.58 -17.88 15.77
CA TRP A 321 6.33 -17.27 15.28
C TRP A 321 6.10 -15.83 15.79
N LEU A 322 6.87 -15.38 16.79
CA LEU A 322 6.82 -14.00 17.30
C LEU A 322 7.75 -13.07 16.54
N TYR A 323 8.62 -13.57 15.65
CA TYR A 323 9.45 -12.74 14.79
C TYR A 323 8.63 -12.21 13.61
N GLN A 324 7.81 -11.20 13.90
CA GLN A 324 6.96 -10.51 12.94
C GLN A 324 7.27 -9.00 12.93
N PRO A 325 6.93 -8.28 11.85
CA PRO A 325 7.11 -6.83 11.82
C PRO A 325 6.30 -6.12 12.91
N VAL A 326 6.79 -4.96 13.36
CA VAL A 326 5.97 -4.06 14.17
C VAL A 326 4.74 -3.66 13.35
N HIS A 327 3.56 -3.79 13.95
CA HIS A 327 2.26 -3.55 13.29
C HIS A 327 1.97 -2.05 13.09
N ASN A 328 3.01 -1.26 12.80
CA ASN A 328 2.97 0.17 12.50
C ASN A 328 4.01 0.46 11.42
N VAL A 329 3.54 0.79 10.21
CA VAL A 329 4.39 1.03 9.04
C VAL A 329 5.38 2.17 9.24
N PHE A 330 5.04 3.20 10.01
CA PHE A 330 5.93 4.33 10.27
C PHE A 330 7.07 3.96 11.21
N LEU A 331 6.77 3.15 12.25
CA LEU A 331 7.81 2.63 13.14
C LEU A 331 8.71 1.65 12.39
N LEU A 332 8.13 0.74 11.60
CA LEU A 332 8.88 -0.21 10.78
C LEU A 332 9.82 0.54 9.81
N TRP A 333 9.28 1.53 9.11
CA TRP A 333 10.08 2.37 8.23
C TRP A 333 11.21 3.07 8.99
N LEU A 334 10.91 3.72 10.12
CA LEU A 334 11.89 4.43 10.93
C LEU A 334 13.02 3.52 11.43
N VAL A 335 12.77 2.26 11.80
CA VAL A 335 13.83 1.35 12.26
C VAL A 335 14.63 0.72 11.13
N GLU A 336 14.03 0.56 9.95
CA GLU A 336 14.74 0.04 8.78
C GLU A 336 15.61 1.10 8.11
N VAL A 337 15.15 2.36 8.06
CA VAL A 337 15.86 3.46 7.40
C VAL A 337 16.57 4.40 8.39
N GLY A 338 16.24 4.39 9.67
CA GLY A 338 16.78 5.36 10.62
C GLY A 338 16.34 6.81 10.34
N ILE A 339 16.72 7.72 11.22
CA ILE A 339 16.27 9.12 11.14
C ILE A 339 16.79 9.82 9.88
N ILE A 340 18.02 9.52 9.44
CA ILE A 340 18.61 10.14 8.24
C ILE A 340 17.83 9.71 7.00
N GLY A 341 17.48 8.43 6.91
CA GLY A 341 16.65 7.90 5.83
C GLY A 341 15.28 8.53 5.74
N VAL A 342 14.62 8.69 6.89
CA VAL A 342 13.32 9.35 6.97
C VAL A 342 13.42 10.77 6.43
N VAL A 343 14.40 11.56 6.88
CA VAL A 343 14.60 12.94 6.42
C VAL A 343 14.83 13.01 4.91
N LEU A 344 15.74 12.18 4.38
CA LEU A 344 16.02 12.14 2.94
C LEU A 344 14.79 11.76 2.11
N SER A 345 14.02 10.79 2.58
CA SER A 345 12.80 10.34 1.91
C SER A 345 11.72 11.41 1.93
N VAL A 346 11.52 12.10 3.06
CA VAL A 346 10.57 13.23 3.17
C VAL A 346 10.99 14.35 2.22
N ALA A 347 12.28 14.72 2.19
CA ALA A 347 12.79 15.73 1.26
C ALA A 347 12.53 15.34 -0.20
N PHE A 348 12.76 14.08 -0.56
CA PHE A 348 12.45 13.54 -1.89
C PHE A 348 10.97 13.65 -2.25
N PHE A 349 10.07 13.25 -1.34
CA PHE A 349 8.63 13.37 -1.58
C PHE A 349 8.19 14.83 -1.73
N ILE A 350 8.79 15.76 -0.97
CA ILE A 350 8.54 17.20 -1.11
C ILE A 350 8.98 17.69 -2.49
N GLU A 351 10.14 17.26 -2.99
CA GLU A 351 10.62 17.66 -4.31
C GLU A 351 9.78 17.09 -5.46
N ILE A 352 9.30 15.84 -5.33
CA ILE A 352 8.32 15.29 -6.26
C ILE A 352 7.01 16.10 -6.18
N TYR A 353 6.53 16.38 -4.97
CA TYR A 353 5.32 17.14 -4.73
C TYR A 353 5.38 18.49 -5.43
N LYS A 354 6.47 19.25 -5.28
CA LYS A 354 6.66 20.57 -5.95
C LYS A 354 6.60 20.47 -7.48
N LYS A 355 7.02 19.34 -8.07
CA LYS A 355 7.06 19.13 -9.52
C LYS A 355 5.76 18.55 -10.10
N LEU A 356 4.86 18.07 -9.26
CA LEU A 356 3.55 17.62 -9.71
C LEU A 356 2.75 18.81 -10.24
N PRO A 357 2.13 18.71 -11.43
CA PRO A 357 1.33 19.80 -11.98
C PRO A 357 -0.01 19.88 -11.24
N TRP A 358 -0.03 20.45 -10.04
CA TRP A 358 -1.22 20.56 -9.17
C TRP A 358 -2.42 21.17 -9.87
N HIS A 359 -2.20 22.13 -10.78
CA HIS A 359 -3.24 22.73 -11.63
C HIS A 359 -3.98 21.73 -12.54
N ARG A 360 -3.45 20.52 -12.74
CA ARG A 360 -4.09 19.41 -13.48
C ARG A 360 -4.70 18.35 -12.57
N LEU A 361 -4.39 18.41 -11.27
CA LEU A 361 -4.89 17.51 -10.23
C LEU A 361 -5.98 18.18 -9.38
N SER A 362 -6.09 19.51 -9.41
CA SER A 362 -7.21 20.21 -8.80
C SER A 362 -8.52 19.80 -9.48
N PRO A 363 -9.57 19.43 -8.71
CA PRO A 363 -10.92 19.42 -9.25
C PRO A 363 -11.18 20.78 -9.90
N ALA A 364 -11.58 20.78 -11.18
CA ALA A 364 -11.86 22.01 -11.91
C ALA A 364 -12.78 22.90 -11.05
N ILE A 365 -12.26 24.09 -10.71
CA ILE A 365 -12.99 25.15 -10.03
C ILE A 365 -13.98 25.69 -11.06
N ILE A 366 -15.20 25.14 -11.03
CA ILE A 366 -16.41 25.75 -11.56
C ILE A 366 -17.52 25.43 -10.57
#